data_AF-A0A522SAB1-F1
#
_entry.id   AF-A0A522SAB1-F1
#
_cell.length_a   1.000
_cell.length_b   1.000
_cell.length_c   1.000
_cell.angle_alpha   90.00
_cell.angle_beta   90.00
_cell.angle_gamma   90.00
#
_symmetry.space_group_name_H-M   'P 1'
#
loop_
_entity.id
_entity.type
_entity.pdbx_description
1 polymer ?
#
loop_
_entity_poly.entity_id
_entity_poly.type
_entity_poly.pdbx_seq_one_letter_code
_entity_poly.pdbx_strand_id
1 'polypeptide(L)'
;MDRCSGALRFNLGELGMKKSLIALAVLGFSGMAMAQSSVTLYGVADAGYARTQTVNPDGSKTSFNGMTSAGLMNNGTSRFGVLGTEDMGGGLKAGFNFEGGLSLTDGSANKSGGNFWSREANVWLGGNWGRF
;
A
#
# COMPACT_ATOMS: atom_id res chain seq x y z
N MET A 1 7.96 -14.79 -77.19
CA MET A 1 7.63 -15.41 -75.89
C MET A 1 8.76 -16.40 -75.67
N ASP A 2 9.77 -16.19 -74.83
CA ASP A 2 9.79 -15.61 -73.48
C ASP A 2 11.18 -15.01 -73.18
N ARG A 3 11.25 -13.70 -72.88
CA ARG A 3 11.39 -13.09 -71.53
C ARG A 3 12.75 -13.38 -70.86
N CYS A 4 13.69 -12.47 -71.13
CA CYS A 4 14.64 -11.84 -70.19
C CYS A 4 15.13 -12.69 -68.99
N SER A 5 16.34 -13.24 -69.11
CA SER A 5 17.13 -13.73 -67.99
C SER A 5 17.80 -12.55 -67.28
N GLY A 6 17.11 -11.98 -66.30
CA GLY A 6 17.64 -11.01 -65.35
C GLY A 6 17.77 -11.67 -63.99
N ALA A 7 18.92 -12.30 -63.72
CA ALA A 7 19.24 -12.84 -62.40
C ALA A 7 19.38 -11.67 -61.41
N LEU A 8 18.32 -11.40 -60.66
CA LEU A 8 18.31 -10.41 -59.59
C LEU A 8 19.15 -10.96 -58.43
N ARG A 9 20.46 -10.71 -58.50
CA ARG A 9 21.39 -11.00 -57.41
C ARG A 9 21.08 -10.04 -56.27
N PHE A 10 20.32 -10.49 -55.27
CA PHE A 10 20.25 -9.81 -53.99
C PHE A 10 21.63 -9.88 -53.34
N ASN A 11 22.42 -8.81 -53.50
CA ASN A 11 23.64 -8.63 -52.74
C ASN A 11 23.27 -8.58 -51.25
N LEU A 12 23.69 -9.59 -50.50
CA LEU A 12 23.73 -9.59 -49.03
C LEU A 12 24.83 -8.64 -48.50
N GLY A 13 25.05 -7.51 -49.19
CA GLY A 13 26.02 -6.48 -48.83
C GLY A 13 25.38 -5.25 -48.18
N GLU A 14 24.05 -5.15 -48.18
CA GLU A 14 23.36 -3.88 -47.87
C GLU A 14 22.23 -3.98 -46.84
N LEU A 15 22.01 -5.15 -46.24
CA LEU A 15 21.25 -5.24 -44.99
C LEU A 15 22.22 -5.07 -43.83
N GLY A 16 22.86 -3.89 -43.76
CA GLY A 16 23.60 -3.47 -42.59
C GLY A 16 22.72 -3.70 -41.37
N MET A 17 23.12 -4.65 -40.52
CA MET A 17 22.41 -4.93 -39.28
C MET A 17 22.23 -3.59 -38.59
N LYS A 18 20.98 -3.15 -38.49
CA LYS A 18 20.60 -1.92 -37.82
C LYS A 18 20.70 -2.18 -36.33
N LYS A 19 21.92 -2.50 -35.86
CA LYS A 19 22.24 -2.81 -34.46
C LYS A 19 21.80 -1.65 -33.56
N SER A 20 21.83 -0.42 -34.09
CA SER A 20 21.29 0.77 -33.43
C SER A 20 19.77 0.72 -33.23
N LEU A 21 19.00 0.20 -34.19
CA LEU A 21 17.55 0.07 -34.06
C LEU A 21 17.17 -1.03 -33.05
N ILE A 22 17.94 -2.13 -33.01
CA ILE A 22 17.77 -3.18 -32.00
C ILE A 22 18.15 -2.64 -30.61
N ALA A 23 19.25 -1.90 -30.48
CA ALA A 23 19.66 -1.27 -29.23
C ALA A 23 18.64 -0.22 -28.76
N LEU A 24 18.07 0.58 -29.66
CA LEU A 24 17.04 1.57 -29.34
C LEU A 24 15.73 0.90 -28.90
N ALA A 25 15.36 -0.23 -29.51
CA ALA A 25 14.20 -1.01 -29.08
C ALA A 25 14.39 -1.58 -27.67
N VAL A 26 15.57 -2.14 -27.34
CA VAL A 26 15.87 -2.69 -26.00
C VAL A 26 15.92 -1.59 -24.94
N LEU A 27 16.48 -0.42 -25.25
CA LEU A 27 16.48 0.74 -24.35
C LEU A 27 15.05 1.29 -24.12
N GLY A 28 14.19 1.26 -25.14
CA GLY A 28 12.78 1.66 -25.03
C GLY A 28 11.96 0.79 -24.07
N PHE A 29 12.28 -0.51 -23.94
CA PHE A 29 11.61 -1.41 -22.98
C PHE A 29 12.16 -1.31 -21.54
N SER A 30 13.38 -0.80 -21.35
CA SER A 30 14.02 -0.71 -20.04
C SER A 30 13.44 0.38 -19.11
N GLY A 31 12.61 1.28 -19.64
CA GLY A 31 12.04 2.41 -18.90
C GLY A 31 10.61 2.22 -18.39
N MET A 32 9.95 1.09 -18.68
CA MET A 32 8.58 0.81 -18.22
C MET A 32 8.56 -0.36 -17.25
N ALA A 33 9.29 -0.25 -16.14
CA ALA A 33 8.88 -0.96 -14.94
C ALA A 33 7.60 -0.26 -14.44
N MET A 34 6.46 -0.57 -15.08
CA MET A 34 5.13 -0.23 -14.58
C MET A 34 4.85 -1.19 -13.42
N ALA A 35 5.55 -0.96 -12.30
CA ALA A 35 5.27 -1.61 -11.03
C ALA A 35 3.79 -1.42 -10.71
N GLN A 36 3.06 -2.50 -10.47
CA GLN A 36 1.68 -2.39 -10.02
C GLN A 36 1.68 -1.97 -8.55
N SER A 37 1.74 -0.65 -8.32
CA SER A 37 1.63 -0.08 -6.98
C SER A 37 0.17 -0.10 -6.53
N SER A 38 -0.07 -0.63 -5.34
CA SER A 38 -1.39 -0.58 -4.71
C SER A 38 -1.29 0.06 -3.33
N VAL A 39 -2.24 0.94 -3.04
CA VAL A 39 -2.43 1.51 -1.72
C VAL A 39 -3.82 1.09 -1.24
N THR A 40 -3.85 0.49 -0.06
CA THR A 40 -5.07 0.05 0.61
C THR A 40 -5.29 0.90 1.85
N LEU A 41 -6.44 1.54 1.91
CA LEU A 41 -6.97 2.13 3.13
C LEU A 41 -7.74 1.05 3.88
N TYR A 42 -7.42 0.85 5.15
CA TYR A 42 -8.06 -0.15 5.98
C TYR A 42 -8.28 0.37 7.40
N GLY A 43 -9.08 -0.33 8.19
CA GLY A 43 -9.33 0.06 9.57
C GLY A 43 -10.42 -0.75 10.23
N VAL A 44 -10.66 -0.44 11.50
CA VAL A 44 -11.78 -0.96 12.28
C VAL A 44 -12.48 0.22 12.92
N ALA A 45 -13.79 0.29 12.73
CA ALA A 45 -14.65 1.24 13.42
C ALA A 45 -15.47 0.48 14.47
N ASP A 46 -15.17 0.72 15.73
CA ASP A 46 -15.92 0.20 16.87
C ASP A 46 -16.48 1.38 17.66
N ALA A 47 -17.81 1.49 17.69
CA ALA A 47 -18.55 2.53 18.39
C ALA A 47 -19.86 1.95 18.92
N GLY A 48 -20.28 2.42 20.09
CA GLY A 48 -21.52 2.04 20.73
C GLY A 48 -22.20 3.22 21.38
N TYR A 49 -23.45 3.03 21.78
CA TYR A 49 -24.17 3.98 22.65
C TYR A 49 -24.29 3.37 24.03
N ALA A 50 -23.88 4.11 25.06
CA ALA A 50 -23.75 3.60 26.40
C ALA A 50 -24.42 4.53 27.41
N ARG A 51 -25.13 3.90 28.37
CA ARG A 51 -25.54 4.54 29.62
C ARG A 51 -24.79 3.86 30.76
N THR A 52 -23.90 4.60 31.43
CA THR A 52 -23.11 4.09 32.54
C THR A 52 -23.36 4.92 33.80
N GLN A 53 -23.26 4.28 34.96
CA GLN A 53 -23.30 4.94 36.26
C GLN A 53 -22.06 4.53 37.04
N THR A 54 -21.29 5.51 37.50
CA THR A 54 -20.08 5.30 38.30
C THR A 54 -20.34 5.83 39.70
N VAL A 55 -20.05 5.01 40.71
CA VAL A 55 -20.05 5.42 42.12
C VAL A 55 -18.63 5.87 42.46
N ASN A 56 -18.49 7.14 42.84
CA ASN A 56 -17.20 7.72 43.22
C ASN A 56 -16.80 7.27 44.64
N PRO A 57 -15.51 7.40 45.01
CA PRO A 57 -15.03 7.02 46.35
C PRO A 57 -15.73 7.76 47.51
N ASP A 58 -16.30 8.94 47.26
CA ASP A 58 -17.07 9.73 48.23
C ASP A 58 -18.56 9.32 48.30
N GLY A 59 -18.98 8.29 47.56
CA GLY A 59 -20.36 7.81 47.49
C GLY A 59 -21.26 8.59 46.53
N SER A 60 -20.77 9.66 45.91
CA SER A 60 -21.51 10.38 44.87
C SER A 60 -21.66 9.54 43.60
N LYS A 61 -22.72 9.80 42.82
CA LYS A 61 -23.01 9.07 41.58
C LYS A 61 -22.82 9.98 40.38
N THR A 62 -22.01 9.56 39.43
CA THR A 62 -21.90 10.20 38.11
C THR A 62 -22.56 9.29 37.06
N SER A 63 -23.29 9.90 36.13
CA SER A 63 -23.95 9.16 35.05
C SER A 63 -23.49 9.70 33.70
N PHE A 64 -23.15 8.81 32.79
CA PHE A 64 -22.84 9.13 31.40
C PHE A 64 -23.91 8.49 30.50
N ASN A 65 -24.35 9.23 29.48
CA ASN A 65 -25.28 8.74 28.47
C ASN A 65 -24.90 9.32 27.11
N GLY A 66 -24.25 8.54 26.27
CA GLY A 66 -23.70 9.04 25.02
C GLY A 66 -22.96 7.99 24.20
N MET A 67 -22.37 8.45 23.10
CA MET A 67 -21.56 7.63 22.22
C MET A 67 -20.21 7.29 22.87
N THR A 68 -19.82 6.04 22.81
CA THR A 68 -18.54 5.53 23.27
C THR A 68 -17.81 4.85 22.12
N SER A 69 -16.49 4.99 22.09
CA SER A 69 -15.63 4.37 21.06
C SER A 69 -14.42 3.64 21.64
N ALA A 70 -14.33 3.57 22.97
CA ALA A 70 -13.33 2.84 23.74
C ALA A 70 -13.86 2.55 25.16
N GLY A 71 -13.47 1.42 25.77
CA GLY A 71 -13.79 1.09 27.17
C GLY A 71 -14.71 -0.12 27.36
N LEU A 72 -15.33 -0.23 28.53
CA LEU A 72 -16.06 -1.42 29.03
C LEU A 72 -17.17 -1.98 28.10
N MET A 73 -17.67 -1.18 27.17
CA MET A 73 -18.79 -1.54 26.29
C MET A 73 -18.37 -1.67 24.80
N ASN A 74 -17.08 -1.53 24.49
CA ASN A 74 -16.51 -1.78 23.17
C ASN A 74 -15.42 -2.83 23.25
N ASN A 75 -15.39 -3.75 22.29
CA ASN A 75 -14.48 -4.88 22.28
C ASN A 75 -13.15 -4.55 21.56
N GLY A 76 -13.11 -3.47 20.79
CA GLY A 76 -11.97 -3.05 19.99
C GLY A 76 -11.61 -1.57 20.15
N THR A 77 -10.34 -1.27 19.90
CA THR A 77 -9.89 0.11 19.67
C THR A 77 -10.09 0.44 18.20
N SER A 78 -10.84 1.52 17.93
CA SER A 78 -10.99 2.05 16.58
C SER A 78 -9.64 2.46 16.00
N ARG A 79 -9.44 2.17 14.71
CA ARG A 79 -8.15 2.35 14.04
C ARG A 79 -8.31 2.59 12.55
N PHE A 80 -7.34 3.31 12.02
CA PHE A 80 -7.20 3.61 10.61
C PHE A 80 -5.78 3.29 10.17
N GLY A 81 -5.65 2.70 9.00
CA GLY A 81 -4.37 2.30 8.46
C GLY A 81 -4.26 2.49 6.95
N VAL A 82 -3.02 2.65 6.52
CA VAL A 82 -2.62 2.74 5.13
C VAL A 82 -1.53 1.70 4.90
N LEU A 83 -1.84 0.76 4.02
CA LEU A 83 -0.97 -0.32 3.59
C LEU A 83 -0.60 -0.08 2.13
N GLY A 84 0.66 -0.25 1.78
CA GLY A 84 1.11 -0.19 0.39
C GLY A 84 2.03 -1.34 0.04
N THR A 85 1.99 -1.77 -1.22
CA THR A 85 2.97 -2.67 -1.81
C THR A 85 3.22 -2.29 -3.25
N GLU A 86 4.50 -2.24 -3.61
CA GLU A 86 5.01 -1.90 -4.94
C GLU A 86 5.90 -3.05 -5.44
N ASP A 87 5.61 -3.54 -6.64
CA ASP A 87 6.41 -4.58 -7.29
C ASP A 87 7.52 -3.94 -8.12
N MET A 88 8.76 -3.98 -7.64
CA MET A 88 9.91 -3.37 -8.31
C MET A 88 10.42 -4.21 -9.49
N GLY A 89 9.76 -5.32 -9.80
CA GLY A 89 10.17 -6.27 -10.84
C GLY A 89 11.22 -7.27 -10.36
N GLY A 90 11.46 -8.30 -11.17
CA GLY A 90 12.47 -9.32 -10.87
C GLY A 90 12.20 -10.13 -9.59
N GLY A 91 10.97 -10.10 -9.07
CA GLY A 91 10.60 -10.73 -7.80
C GLY A 91 10.91 -9.90 -6.55
N LEU A 92 11.37 -8.65 -6.71
CA LEU A 92 11.58 -7.69 -5.61
C LEU A 92 10.31 -6.85 -5.38
N LYS A 93 9.95 -6.68 -4.12
CA LYS A 93 8.80 -5.88 -3.68
C LYS A 93 9.22 -4.94 -2.54
N ALA A 94 8.65 -3.76 -2.53
CA ALA A 94 8.70 -2.84 -1.40
C ALA A 94 7.30 -2.68 -0.81
N GLY A 95 7.20 -2.42 0.48
CA GLY A 95 5.91 -2.13 1.08
C GLY A 95 6.02 -1.33 2.36
N PHE A 96 4.88 -0.80 2.78
CA PHE A 96 4.76 -0.03 4.01
C PHE A 96 3.44 -0.34 4.70
N ASN A 97 3.42 -0.18 6.02
CA ASN A 97 2.21 -0.24 6.81
C ASN A 97 2.26 0.82 7.91
N PHE A 98 1.28 1.73 7.87
CA PHE A 98 1.04 2.73 8.89
C PHE A 98 -0.34 2.50 9.49
N GLU A 99 -0.43 2.26 10.80
CA GLU A 99 -1.70 2.09 11.53
C GLU A 99 -1.72 3.03 12.74
N GLY A 100 -2.81 3.77 12.88
CA GLY A 100 -3.06 4.70 13.97
C GLY A 100 -4.37 4.41 14.66
N GLY A 101 -4.40 4.59 15.98
CA GLY A 101 -5.63 4.52 16.75
C GLY A 101 -6.41 5.84 16.65
N LEU A 102 -7.74 5.75 16.64
CA LEU A 102 -8.63 6.92 16.62
C LEU A 102 -9.81 6.72 17.58
N SER A 103 -10.25 7.79 18.21
CA SER A 103 -11.52 7.86 18.94
C SER A 103 -12.61 8.26 17.97
N LEU A 104 -13.67 7.45 17.86
CA LEU A 104 -14.84 7.80 17.05
C LEU A 104 -15.76 8.79 17.77
N THR A 105 -15.56 9.01 19.07
CA THR A 105 -16.39 9.94 19.86
C THR A 105 -16.09 11.41 19.52
N ASP A 106 -14.83 11.74 19.25
CA ASP A 106 -14.35 13.11 19.03
C ASP A 106 -13.31 13.23 17.89
N GLY A 107 -12.98 12.13 17.21
CA GLY A 107 -11.97 12.11 16.14
C GLY A 107 -10.53 12.22 16.65
N SER A 108 -10.30 12.24 17.96
CA SER A 108 -8.96 12.38 18.52
C SER A 108 -8.11 11.14 18.24
N ALA A 109 -6.82 11.36 18.02
CA ALA A 109 -5.88 10.26 17.88
C ALA A 109 -5.73 9.51 19.22
N ASN A 110 -5.88 8.19 19.20
CA ASN A 110 -5.52 7.35 20.33
C ASN A 110 -4.00 7.13 20.31
N LYS A 111 -3.28 8.12 20.85
CA LYS A 111 -1.82 8.19 20.84
C LYS A 111 -1.25 7.32 21.95
N SER A 112 -0.82 6.11 21.63
CA SER A 112 0.11 5.39 22.51
C SER A 112 1.51 5.97 22.30
N GLY A 113 2.11 6.60 23.32
CA GLY A 113 3.45 7.19 23.19
C GLY A 113 3.54 8.49 22.37
N GLY A 114 2.44 9.22 22.15
CA GLY A 114 2.44 10.59 21.63
C GLY A 114 2.27 10.76 20.11
N ASN A 115 2.39 9.69 19.32
CA ASN A 115 2.33 9.75 17.86
C ASN A 115 1.02 9.13 17.30
N PHE A 116 0.56 9.60 16.14
CA PHE A 116 -0.65 9.07 15.49
C PHE A 116 -0.45 7.62 15.01
N TRP A 117 0.62 7.38 14.24
CA TRP A 117 1.03 6.04 13.76
C TRP A 117 1.74 5.23 14.83
N SER A 118 1.12 5.13 16.02
CA SER A 118 1.71 4.44 17.17
C SER A 118 1.49 2.93 17.17
N ARG A 119 0.62 2.42 16.28
CA ARG A 119 0.29 0.99 16.23
C ARG A 119 1.19 0.24 15.27
N GLU A 120 1.35 0.77 14.06
CA GLU A 120 2.28 0.24 13.06
C GLU A 120 2.91 1.44 12.33
N ALA A 121 4.23 1.40 12.14
CA ALA A 121 4.96 2.41 11.39
C ALA A 121 6.21 1.79 10.74
N ASN A 122 5.98 0.90 9.78
CA ASN A 122 7.03 0.06 9.21
C ASN A 122 7.12 0.21 7.70
N VAL A 123 8.33 0.06 7.19
CA VAL A 123 8.65 -0.11 5.78
C VAL A 123 9.45 -1.40 5.65
N TRP A 124 9.22 -2.15 4.59
CA TRP A 124 9.88 -3.43 4.35
C TRP A 124 10.27 -3.59 2.89
N LEU A 125 11.29 -4.42 2.67
CA LEU A 125 11.66 -4.93 1.35
C LEU A 125 11.58 -6.45 1.38
N GLY A 126 11.13 -7.05 0.28
CA GLY A 126 10.87 -8.47 0.23
C GLY A 126 10.89 -9.08 -1.17
N GLY A 127 10.89 -10.40 -1.21
CA GLY A 127 10.82 -11.19 -2.44
C GLY A 127 10.63 -12.66 -2.13
N ASN A 128 11.10 -13.54 -3.00
CA ASN A 128 11.03 -15.00 -2.78
C ASN A 128 11.74 -15.48 -1.50
N TRP A 129 12.62 -14.65 -0.93
CA TRP A 129 13.38 -14.91 0.29
C TRP A 129 12.69 -14.40 1.57
N GLY A 130 11.44 -13.92 1.48
CA GLY A 130 10.70 -13.32 2.59
C GLY A 130 10.76 -11.80 2.57
N ARG A 131 10.54 -11.16 3.72
CA ARG A 131 10.63 -9.70 3.88
C ARG A 131 11.37 -9.32 5.16
N PHE A 132 12.05 -8.19 5.15
CA PHE A 132 12.64 -7.56 6.33
C PHE A 132 12.13 -6.13 6.46
#